data_AF-A0A9Y2AJI3-F1
#
_entry.id   AF-A0A9Y2AJI3-F1
#
_cell.length_a   1.000
_cell.length_b   1.000
_cell.length_c   1.000
_cell.angle_alpha   90.00
_cell.angle_beta   90.00
_cell.angle_gamma   90.00
#
_symmetry.space_group_name_H-M   'P 1'
#
loop_
_entity.id
_entity.type
_entity.pdbx_description
1 polymer ?
#
loop_
_entity_poly.entity_id
_entity_poly.type
_entity_poly.pdbx_seq_one_letter_code
_entity_poly.pdbx_strand_id
1 'polypeptide(L)'
;MNLHLKRLLLLVVVVIMAVFIGGCSNEKVGVVDGSKISDTPKIQEMQKDLQAKLDEKAKELSTQLEQEKANLSPEDYQKRYVSLRTEFNTLQESYQKDILNAVNEAISAVAKEKSISTVLYKDAVVHGGIDITDDVVKKLQ
;
A
#
# COMPACT_ATOMS: atom_id res chain seq x y z
N MET A 1 41.82 34.95 21.50
CA MET A 1 41.30 33.65 22.00
C MET A 1 42.48 32.72 22.27
N ASN A 2 42.64 32.29 23.53
CA ASN A 2 43.85 31.59 24.00
C ASN A 2 44.08 30.26 23.29
N LEU A 3 45.34 29.94 22.97
CA LEU A 3 45.71 28.72 22.23
C LEU A 3 45.24 27.44 22.96
N HIS A 4 45.26 27.46 24.29
CA HIS A 4 44.72 26.40 25.14
C HIS A 4 43.19 26.26 25.04
N LEU A 5 42.46 27.38 24.91
CA LEU A 5 41.00 27.38 24.74
C LEU A 5 40.61 26.82 23.36
N LYS A 6 41.39 27.12 22.31
CA LYS A 6 41.20 26.52 20.98
C LYS A 6 41.45 25.02 20.97
N ARG A 7 42.49 24.53 21.66
CA ARG A 7 42.81 23.10 21.77
C ARG A 7 41.76 22.33 22.58
N LEU A 8 41.25 22.93 23.66
CA LEU A 8 40.18 22.34 24.46
C LEU A 8 38.88 22.21 23.64
N LEU A 9 38.54 23.26 22.88
CA LEU A 9 37.34 23.27 22.05
C LEU A 9 37.43 22.27 20.89
N LEU A 10 38.63 22.10 20.31
CA LEU A 10 38.89 21.11 19.27
C LEU A 10 38.74 19.67 19.79
N LEU A 11 39.20 19.38 21.01
CA LEU A 11 39.04 18.07 21.65
C LEU A 11 37.56 17.75 21.94
N VAL A 12 36.78 18.73 22.38
CA VAL A 12 35.33 18.56 22.61
C VAL A 12 34.60 18.25 21.30
N VAL A 13 34.95 18.92 20.20
CA VAL A 13 34.36 18.65 18.88
C VAL A 13 34.73 17.25 18.37
N VAL A 14 35.95 16.79 18.59
CA VAL A 14 36.39 15.44 18.19
C VAL A 14 35.68 14.36 19.02
N VAL A 15 35.47 14.57 20.32
CA VAL A 15 34.70 13.64 21.17
C VAL A 15 33.23 13.59 20.76
N ILE A 16 32.63 14.73 20.41
CA ILE A 16 31.25 14.76 19.88
C ILE A 16 31.16 14.04 18.54
N MET A 17 32.13 14.20 17.64
CA MET A 17 32.16 13.46 16.36
C MET A 17 32.35 11.95 16.56
N ALA A 18 33.11 11.51 17.56
CA ALA A 18 33.33 10.09 17.84
C ALA A 18 32.05 9.35 18.29
N VAL A 19 31.08 10.05 18.89
CA VAL A 19 29.77 9.47 19.27
C VAL A 19 28.91 9.14 18.03
N PHE A 20 29.18 9.74 16.87
CA PHE A 20 28.44 9.47 15.62
C PHE A 20 29.06 8.35 14.76
N ILE A 21 30.19 7.77 15.16
CA ILE A 21 30.84 6.67 14.42
C ILE A 21 30.34 5.33 14.98
N GLY A 22 29.09 5.00 14.70
CA GLY A 22 28.46 3.79 15.24
C GLY A 22 27.07 3.53 14.70
N GLY A 23 26.91 3.57 13.37
CA GLY A 23 25.65 3.26 12.70
C GLY A 23 25.74 1.99 11.86
N CYS A 24 25.92 0.81 12.50
CA CYS A 24 25.40 -0.40 11.86
C CYS A 24 23.87 -0.28 11.96
N SER A 25 23.19 0.00 10.85
CA SER A 25 21.74 -0.04 10.82
C SER A 25 21.31 -1.47 11.15
N ASN A 26 20.83 -1.69 12.38
CA ASN A 26 20.06 -2.89 12.70
C ASN A 26 18.72 -2.75 11.98
N GLU A 27 18.72 -2.99 10.68
CA GLU A 27 17.52 -2.96 9.85
C GLU A 27 16.58 -4.07 10.33
N LYS A 28 15.47 -3.65 10.94
CA LYS A 28 14.42 -4.57 11.35
C LYS A 28 13.58 -4.89 10.12
N VAL A 29 13.49 -6.18 9.82
CA VAL A 29 12.57 -6.70 8.81
C VAL A 29 11.28 -7.13 9.52
N GLY A 30 10.16 -6.54 9.11
CA GLY A 30 8.82 -6.93 9.51
C GLY A 30 8.27 -8.01 8.58
N VAL A 31 7.34 -8.80 9.09
CA VAL A 31 6.61 -9.81 8.32
C VAL A 31 5.13 -9.63 8.56
N VAL A 32 4.33 -9.72 7.50
CA VAL A 32 2.87 -9.61 7.57
C VAL A 32 2.21 -10.79 6.86
N ASP A 33 1.19 -11.35 7.51
CA ASP A 33 0.32 -12.38 6.92
C ASP A 33 -0.79 -11.70 6.11
N GLY A 34 -0.64 -11.70 4.78
CA GLY A 34 -1.59 -11.06 3.87
C GLY A 34 -2.99 -11.68 3.89
N SER A 35 -3.10 -12.97 4.24
CA SER A 35 -4.40 -13.65 4.35
C SER A 35 -5.18 -13.08 5.52
N LYS A 36 -4.56 -12.96 6.69
CA LYS A 36 -5.19 -12.36 7.88
C LYS A 36 -5.58 -10.88 7.68
N ILE A 37 -4.79 -10.13 6.92
CA ILE A 37 -5.12 -8.75 6.56
C ILE A 37 -6.35 -8.69 5.67
N SER A 38 -6.41 -9.58 4.67
CA SER A 38 -7.54 -9.67 3.74
C SER A 38 -8.85 -10.06 4.46
N ASP A 39 -8.75 -10.85 5.52
CA ASP A 39 -9.89 -11.30 6.33
C ASP A 39 -10.40 -10.25 7.35
N THR A 40 -9.77 -9.07 7.41
CA THR A 40 -10.24 -8.01 8.31
C THR A 40 -11.60 -7.45 7.86
N PRO A 41 -12.50 -7.06 8.80
CA PRO A 41 -13.84 -6.58 8.45
C PRO A 41 -13.83 -5.40 7.46
N LYS A 42 -12.90 -4.44 7.65
CA LYS A 42 -12.74 -3.29 6.78
C LYS A 42 -12.38 -3.69 5.35
N ILE A 43 -11.45 -4.62 5.17
CA ILE A 43 -11.05 -5.09 3.83
C ILE A 43 -12.16 -5.91 3.18
N GLN A 44 -12.84 -6.78 3.94
CA GLN A 44 -14.01 -7.51 3.44
C GLN A 44 -15.15 -6.57 3.02
N GLU A 45 -15.40 -5.50 3.77
CA GLU A 45 -16.37 -4.48 3.41
C GLU A 45 -15.99 -3.76 2.12
N MET A 46 -14.73 -3.34 1.97
CA MET A 46 -14.24 -2.72 0.74
C MET A 46 -14.33 -3.66 -0.47
N GLN A 47 -14.04 -4.95 -0.30
CA GLN A 47 -14.19 -5.95 -1.35
C GLN A 47 -15.66 -6.17 -1.74
N LYS A 48 -16.57 -6.16 -0.76
CA LYS A 48 -18.00 -6.26 -1.02
C LYS A 48 -18.53 -5.02 -1.75
N ASP A 49 -18.10 -3.82 -1.35
CA ASP A 49 -18.44 -2.56 -2.04
C ASP A 49 -17.92 -2.58 -3.48
N LEU A 50 -16.68 -3.02 -3.68
CA LEU A 50 -16.10 -3.22 -5.01
C LEU A 50 -16.96 -4.15 -5.86
N GLN A 51 -17.33 -5.33 -5.35
CA GLN A 51 -18.17 -6.27 -6.09
C GLN A 51 -19.53 -5.65 -6.46
N ALA A 52 -20.19 -4.99 -5.51
CA ALA A 52 -21.48 -4.34 -5.76
C ALA A 52 -21.39 -3.27 -6.86
N LYS A 53 -20.32 -2.46 -6.85
CA LYS A 53 -20.10 -1.40 -7.85
C LYS A 53 -19.74 -1.95 -9.22
N LEU A 54 -19.00 -3.05 -9.30
CA LEU A 54 -18.74 -3.72 -10.57
C LEU A 54 -20.03 -4.32 -11.14
N ASP A 55 -20.87 -4.93 -10.30
CA ASP A 55 -22.14 -5.49 -10.75
C ASP A 55 -23.10 -4.40 -11.26
N GLU A 56 -23.15 -3.25 -10.56
CA GLU A 56 -23.90 -2.07 -10.99
C GLU A 56 -23.35 -1.55 -12.33
N LYS A 57 -22.03 -1.36 -12.42
CA LYS A 57 -21.41 -0.85 -13.66
C LYS A 57 -21.60 -1.81 -14.81
N ALA A 58 -21.49 -3.12 -14.61
CA ALA A 58 -21.73 -4.12 -15.66
C ALA A 58 -23.16 -4.04 -16.20
N LYS A 59 -24.17 -3.88 -15.33
CA LYS A 59 -25.56 -3.69 -15.73
C LYS A 59 -25.77 -2.37 -16.49
N GLU A 60 -25.15 -1.29 -16.01
CA GLU A 60 -25.20 0.03 -16.66
C GLU A 60 -24.64 -0.05 -18.09
N LEU A 61 -23.43 -0.60 -18.26
CA LEU A 61 -22.77 -0.72 -19.56
C LEU A 61 -23.53 -1.65 -20.51
N SER A 62 -24.07 -2.76 -20.02
CA SER A 62 -24.92 -3.64 -20.82
C SER A 62 -26.21 -2.94 -21.29
N THR A 63 -26.82 -2.14 -20.42
CA THR A 63 -28.03 -1.37 -20.78
C THR A 63 -27.71 -0.31 -21.83
N GLN A 64 -26.59 0.40 -21.67
CA GLN A 64 -26.11 1.39 -22.65
C GLN A 64 -25.86 0.76 -24.03
N LEU A 65 -25.18 -0.38 -24.07
CA LEU A 65 -24.91 -1.08 -25.33
C LEU A 65 -26.18 -1.49 -26.07
N GLU A 66 -27.18 -2.05 -25.38
CA GLU A 66 -28.44 -2.45 -26.01
C GLU A 66 -29.25 -1.25 -26.52
N GLN A 67 -29.25 -0.12 -25.79
CA GLN A 67 -29.92 1.10 -26.23
C GLN A 67 -29.26 1.72 -27.47
N GLU A 68 -27.92 1.68 -27.53
CA GLU A 68 -27.17 2.29 -28.62
C GLU A 68 -27.09 1.38 -29.87
N LYS A 69 -27.29 0.06 -29.71
CA LYS A 69 -27.18 -0.95 -30.78
C LYS A 69 -27.99 -0.64 -32.04
N ALA A 70 -29.21 -0.12 -31.89
CA ALA A 70 -30.08 0.20 -33.02
C ALA A 70 -29.63 1.45 -33.81
N ASN A 71 -28.78 2.29 -33.19
CA ASN A 71 -28.39 3.60 -33.71
C ASN A 71 -26.92 3.68 -34.14
N LEU A 72 -26.12 2.62 -33.91
CA LEU A 72 -24.70 2.59 -34.23
C LEU A 72 -24.42 1.75 -35.48
N SER A 73 -23.43 2.19 -36.26
CA SER A 73 -22.82 1.33 -37.28
C SER A 73 -22.07 0.16 -36.62
N PRO A 74 -21.79 -0.95 -37.34
CA PRO A 74 -20.99 -2.05 -36.77
C PRO A 74 -19.61 -1.61 -36.27
N GLU A 75 -18.98 -0.63 -36.93
CA GLU A 75 -17.67 -0.11 -36.52
C GLU A 75 -17.78 0.73 -35.24
N ASP A 76 -18.78 1.61 -35.16
CA ASP A 76 -18.98 2.46 -33.98
C ASP A 76 -19.44 1.63 -32.78
N TYR A 77 -20.25 0.60 -33.00
CA TYR A 77 -20.62 -0.36 -31.98
C TYR A 77 -19.40 -1.07 -31.39
N GLN A 78 -18.46 -1.51 -32.24
CA GLN A 78 -17.23 -2.15 -31.77
C GLN A 78 -16.34 -1.19 -30.97
N LYS A 79 -16.17 0.06 -31.44
CA LYS A 79 -15.43 1.10 -30.70
C LYS A 79 -16.07 1.38 -29.35
N ARG A 80 -17.39 1.48 -29.32
CA ARG A 80 -18.16 1.72 -28.09
C ARG A 80 -18.00 0.57 -27.10
N TYR A 81 -18.13 -0.67 -27.56
CA TYR A 81 -17.89 -1.85 -26.74
C TYR A 81 -16.49 -1.86 -26.09
N VAL A 82 -15.46 -1.57 -26.89
CA VAL A 82 -14.07 -1.47 -26.37
C VAL A 82 -13.94 -0.34 -25.34
N SER A 83 -14.54 0.83 -25.58
CA SER A 83 -14.52 1.96 -24.65
C SER A 83 -15.16 1.60 -23.31
N LEU A 84 -16.34 0.99 -23.33
CA LEU A 84 -17.08 0.61 -22.12
C LEU A 84 -16.34 -0.47 -21.33
N ARG A 85 -15.70 -1.42 -22.00
CA ARG A 85 -14.83 -2.41 -21.34
C ARG A 85 -13.63 -1.75 -20.67
N THR A 86 -13.00 -0.76 -21.30
CA THR A 86 -11.88 -0.02 -20.71
C THR A 86 -12.32 0.77 -19.48
N GLU A 87 -13.50 1.40 -19.53
CA GLU A 87 -14.09 2.10 -18.39
C GLU A 87 -14.33 1.13 -17.21
N PHE A 88 -14.91 -0.04 -17.48
CA PHE A 88 -15.10 -1.09 -16.47
C PHE A 88 -13.77 -1.51 -15.81
N ASN A 89 -12.75 -1.81 -16.62
CA ASN A 89 -11.44 -2.21 -16.11
C ASN A 89 -10.79 -1.10 -15.29
N THR A 90 -10.90 0.16 -15.74
CA THR A 90 -10.35 1.32 -15.01
C THR A 90 -11.01 1.48 -13.65
N LEU A 91 -12.33 1.31 -13.58
CA LEU A 91 -13.06 1.30 -12.32
C LEU A 91 -12.56 0.19 -11.39
N GLN A 92 -12.45 -1.04 -11.92
CA GLN A 92 -11.95 -2.20 -11.18
C GLN A 92 -10.54 -1.98 -10.62
N GLU A 93 -9.64 -1.41 -11.42
CA GLU A 93 -8.27 -1.09 -11.01
C GLU A 93 -8.22 0.00 -9.93
N SER A 94 -9.07 1.04 -10.04
CA SER A 94 -9.12 2.13 -9.06
C SER A 94 -9.48 1.60 -7.68
N TYR A 95 -10.54 0.79 -7.57
CA TYR A 95 -10.95 0.23 -6.29
C TYR A 95 -9.95 -0.77 -5.72
N GLN A 96 -9.30 -1.59 -6.57
CA GLN A 96 -8.22 -2.46 -6.12
C GLN A 96 -7.06 -1.65 -5.54
N LYS A 97 -6.70 -0.52 -6.17
CA LYS A 97 -5.69 0.40 -5.62
C LYS A 97 -6.11 0.98 -4.27
N ASP A 98 -7.38 1.32 -4.09
CA ASP A 98 -7.88 1.84 -2.81
C ASP A 98 -7.73 0.82 -1.68
N ILE A 99 -8.05 -0.45 -1.94
CA ILE A 99 -7.81 -1.56 -0.98
C ILE A 99 -6.32 -1.68 -0.66
N LEU A 100 -5.46 -1.70 -1.68
CA LEU A 100 -4.01 -1.80 -1.50
C LEU A 100 -3.45 -0.61 -0.72
N ASN A 101 -3.92 0.60 -0.98
CA ASN A 101 -3.50 1.81 -0.28
C ASN A 101 -3.89 1.74 1.20
N ALA A 102 -5.12 1.33 1.52
CA ALA A 102 -5.55 1.17 2.91
C ALA A 102 -4.66 0.19 3.69
N VAL A 103 -4.31 -0.95 3.07
CA VAL A 103 -3.39 -1.93 3.65
C VAL A 103 -1.97 -1.35 3.80
N ASN A 104 -1.44 -0.71 2.76
CA ASN A 104 -0.10 -0.14 2.77
C ASN A 104 0.05 0.97 3.80
N GLU A 105 -0.96 1.81 3.99
CA GLU A 105 -0.98 2.86 5.01
C GLU A 105 -0.93 2.26 6.43
N ALA A 106 -1.73 1.21 6.68
CA ALA A 106 -1.71 0.50 7.96
C ALA A 106 -0.34 -0.16 8.23
N ILE A 107 0.23 -0.85 7.23
CA ILE A 107 1.58 -1.45 7.33
C ILE A 107 2.62 -0.36 7.59
N SER A 108 2.58 0.74 6.85
CA SER A 108 3.54 1.84 6.96
C SER A 108 3.47 2.52 8.32
N ALA A 109 2.27 2.69 8.89
CA ALA A 109 2.09 3.25 10.22
C ALA A 109 2.76 2.37 11.29
N VAL A 110 2.52 1.05 11.26
CA VAL A 110 3.15 0.11 12.20
C VAL A 110 4.66 0.03 12.00
N ALA A 111 5.11 -0.01 10.74
CA ALA A 111 6.53 -0.05 10.42
C ALA A 111 7.26 1.18 10.97
N LYS A 112 6.68 2.37 10.81
CA LYS A 112 7.20 3.62 11.39
C LYS A 112 7.24 3.58 12.91
N GLU A 113 6.17 3.16 13.56
CA GLU A 113 6.07 3.04 15.03
C GLU A 113 7.13 2.08 15.61
N LYS A 114 7.47 1.02 14.88
CA LYS A 114 8.44 -0.01 15.33
C LYS A 114 9.85 0.15 14.78
N SER A 115 10.09 1.19 13.97
CA SER A 115 11.35 1.44 13.27
C SER A 115 11.77 0.24 12.40
N ILE A 116 10.81 -0.30 11.64
CA ILE A 116 11.00 -1.36 10.64
C ILE A 116 11.23 -0.70 9.29
N SER A 117 12.30 -1.08 8.60
CA SER A 117 12.68 -0.50 7.29
C SER A 117 12.04 -1.25 6.12
N THR A 118 11.80 -2.55 6.28
CA THR A 118 11.29 -3.42 5.21
C THR A 118 10.24 -4.36 5.79
N VAL A 119 9.11 -4.53 5.09
CA VAL A 119 8.08 -5.50 5.44
C VAL A 119 7.91 -6.48 4.29
N LEU A 120 7.94 -7.77 4.58
CA LEU A 120 7.72 -8.84 3.61
C LEU A 120 6.41 -9.58 3.90
N TYR A 121 5.78 -10.11 2.87
CA TYR A 121 4.68 -11.06 3.05
C TYR A 121 5.20 -12.40 3.58
N LYS A 122 4.48 -12.97 4.54
CA LYS A 122 4.86 -14.20 5.25
C LYS A 122 5.09 -15.38 4.30
N ASP A 123 4.36 -15.46 3.20
CA ASP A 123 4.49 -16.53 2.20
C ASP A 123 5.86 -16.56 1.51
N ALA A 124 6.59 -15.43 1.52
CA ALA A 124 7.95 -15.32 0.98
C ALA A 124 9.04 -15.53 2.04
N VAL A 125 8.68 -15.76 3.32
CA VAL A 125 9.61 -15.79 4.45
C VAL A 125 9.65 -17.18 5.09
N VAL A 126 10.81 -17.85 5.00
CA VAL A 126 11.01 -19.19 5.57
C VAL A 126 11.24 -19.14 7.08
N HIS A 127 12.07 -18.21 7.55
CA HIS A 127 12.33 -17.99 8.97
C HIS A 127 12.86 -16.57 9.21
N GLY A 128 12.43 -15.95 10.31
CA GLY A 128 12.96 -14.70 10.82
C GLY A 128 11.94 -13.58 10.71
N GLY A 129 12.42 -12.35 10.88
CA GLY A 129 11.60 -11.16 10.86
C GLY A 129 10.67 -11.02 12.08
N ILE A 130 10.15 -9.81 12.24
CA ILE A 130 9.24 -9.45 13.32
C ILE A 130 7.83 -9.53 12.76
N ASP A 131 7.02 -10.50 13.20
CA ASP A 131 5.62 -10.57 12.81
C ASP A 131 4.88 -9.35 13.37
N ILE A 132 4.35 -8.51 12.47
CA ILE A 132 3.58 -7.32 12.80
C ILE A 132 2.11 -7.45 12.43
N THR A 133 1.66 -8.64 12.05
CA THR A 133 0.31 -8.88 11.51
C THR A 133 -0.78 -8.33 12.42
N ASP A 134 -0.77 -8.69 13.70
CA ASP A 134 -1.82 -8.28 14.64
C ASP A 134 -1.86 -6.77 14.85
N ASP A 135 -0.71 -6.09 14.79
CA ASP A 135 -0.64 -4.64 14.92
C ASP A 135 -1.20 -3.94 13.67
N VAL A 136 -0.93 -4.49 12.47
CA VAL A 136 -1.51 -3.99 11.22
C VAL A 136 -3.01 -4.24 11.18
N VAL A 137 -3.47 -5.43 11.61
CA VAL A 137 -4.91 -5.73 11.76
C VAL A 137 -5.59 -4.70 12.65
N LYS A 138 -4.99 -4.33 13.79
CA LYS A 138 -5.54 -3.29 14.67
C LYS A 138 -5.62 -1.91 14.01
N LYS A 139 -4.69 -1.55 13.12
CA LYS A 139 -4.74 -0.28 12.36
C LYS A 139 -5.83 -0.28 11.28
N LEU A 140 -6.30 -1.46 10.86
CA LEU A 140 -7.35 -1.64 9.87
C LEU A 140 -8.75 -1.78 10.49
N GLN A 141 -8.87 -1.82 11.81
CA GLN A 141 -10.16 -1.81 12.51
C GLN A 141 -10.79 -0.41 12.56
#